data_AF-A0A525CAD1-F1
#
_entry.id   AF-A0A525CAD1-F1
#
_cell.length_a   1.000
_cell.length_b   1.000
_cell.length_c   1.000
_cell.angle_alpha   90.00
_cell.angle_beta   90.00
_cell.angle_gamma   90.00
#
_symmetry.space_group_name_H-M   'P 1'
#
loop_
_entity.id
_entity.type
_entity.pdbx_description
1 polymer ?
#
loop_
_entity_poly.entity_id
_entity_poly.type
_entity_poly.pdbx_seq_one_letter_code
_entity_poly.pdbx_strand_id
1 'polypeptide(L)'
;MPKIPVKEEPRGVAIAEPEVVEQDVDILFVGGGMGNCGAAFEAVNWANKYAPDLKILLLDKAALERSGAVAQGLSAINTYVGKENEVDDYVRMVRTDLMGLVREDLIFDLGRHVDDSVHLFEEWGLPLWVKKDGKNIDGAGAKAAGLKVREGADPVRSGRWQIMINGESYKVIVAEAAKNALGEERIQERIFIVKLLLDANTPNRIAGAVGFNLRENKIHIYKANAILCAAGGAVNVYKPRSTGEGMGRAWYPVWNAGSTYTMCAQVGAEMTMMENRFVPARFKDGYGPVGAWFLLFKAKATNFKGEDYCVTNRAMLKPYEERGYAKGHIIPTCLRNHMMLR
;
A
#
# COMPACT_ATOMS: atom_id res chain seq x y z
N MET A 1 10.25 36.95 -29.52
CA MET A 1 10.89 35.92 -30.37
C MET A 1 10.88 34.61 -29.61
N PRO A 2 10.57 33.47 -30.25
CA PRO A 2 10.73 32.17 -29.61
C PRO A 2 12.18 31.98 -29.15
N LYS A 3 12.39 31.54 -27.90
CA LYS A 3 13.73 31.16 -27.41
C LYS A 3 14.09 29.80 -27.99
N ILE A 4 15.36 29.58 -28.27
CA ILE A 4 15.87 28.24 -28.62
C ILE A 4 15.71 27.37 -27.36
N PRO A 5 15.14 26.15 -27.43
CA PRO A 5 14.86 25.33 -26.25
C PRO A 5 16.07 25.09 -25.33
N VAL A 6 17.28 24.97 -25.88
CA VAL A 6 18.52 24.80 -25.07
C VAL A 6 18.93 26.05 -24.28
N LYS A 7 18.29 27.19 -24.55
CA LYS A 7 18.47 28.46 -23.81
C LYS A 7 17.32 28.73 -22.84
N GLU A 8 16.41 27.77 -22.67
CA GLU A 8 15.43 27.84 -21.60
C GLU A 8 16.10 27.41 -20.29
N GLU A 9 15.88 28.19 -19.24
CA GLU A 9 16.27 27.80 -17.89
C GLU A 9 15.55 26.51 -17.50
N PRO A 10 16.26 25.49 -17.00
CA PRO A 10 15.63 24.26 -16.52
C PRO A 10 14.54 24.55 -15.49
N ARG A 11 13.37 23.95 -15.68
CA ARG A 11 12.27 24.03 -14.71
C ARG A 11 12.46 22.92 -13.68
N GLY A 12 13.13 23.23 -12.56
CA GLY A 12 13.42 22.26 -11.51
C GLY A 12 14.38 22.81 -10.46
N VAL A 13 14.88 21.93 -9.59
CA VAL A 13 15.99 22.24 -8.69
C VAL A 13 17.28 22.32 -9.50
N ALA A 14 18.12 23.32 -9.23
CA ALA A 14 19.38 23.50 -9.93
C ALA A 14 20.32 22.29 -9.67
N ILE A 15 20.89 21.75 -10.74
CA ILE A 15 21.81 20.60 -10.68
C ILE A 15 23.25 21.10 -10.82
N ALA A 16 24.12 20.64 -9.94
CA ALA A 16 25.56 20.94 -9.91
C ALA A 16 26.35 19.70 -9.46
N GLU A 17 27.68 19.80 -9.42
CA GLU A 17 28.54 18.77 -8.84
C GLU A 17 28.09 18.48 -7.40
N PRO A 18 27.81 17.21 -7.05
CA PRO A 18 27.22 16.89 -5.75
C PRO A 18 28.28 16.80 -4.65
N GLU A 19 27.89 17.19 -3.45
CA GLU A 19 28.58 16.77 -2.22
C GLU A 19 28.22 15.31 -1.91
N VAL A 20 29.20 14.52 -1.45
CA VAL A 20 28.98 13.15 -1.00
C VAL A 20 28.85 13.12 0.52
N VAL A 21 27.73 12.60 1.00
CA VAL A 21 27.43 12.45 2.44
C VAL A 21 27.32 10.96 2.77
N GLU A 22 28.19 10.50 3.67
CA GLU A 22 28.16 9.12 4.18
C GLU A 22 27.50 9.05 5.55
N GLN A 23 26.69 8.01 5.79
CA GLN A 23 26.04 7.76 7.08
C GLN A 23 26.04 6.28 7.44
N ASP A 24 26.45 5.96 8.67
CA ASP A 24 26.42 4.63 9.24
C ASP A 24 25.17 4.45 10.12
N VAL A 25 24.36 3.43 9.81
CA VAL A 25 23.15 3.06 10.55
C VAL A 25 23.09 1.55 10.75
N ASP A 26 22.31 1.09 11.72
CA ASP A 26 22.08 -0.34 11.91
C ASP A 26 20.89 -0.83 11.09
N ILE A 27 19.79 -0.08 11.13
CA ILE A 27 18.56 -0.41 10.41
C ILE A 27 18.18 0.75 9.50
N LEU A 28 18.03 0.46 8.20
CA LEU A 28 17.60 1.41 7.19
C LEU A 28 16.23 1.04 6.62
N PHE A 29 15.26 1.95 6.76
CA PHE A 29 13.96 1.84 6.11
C PHE A 29 13.95 2.65 4.81
N VAL A 30 13.79 1.98 3.67
CA VAL A 30 13.70 2.63 2.35
C VAL A 30 12.24 2.75 1.91
N GLY A 31 11.69 3.96 1.98
CA GLY A 31 10.32 4.33 1.65
C GLY A 31 9.49 4.69 2.89
N GLY A 32 8.68 5.75 2.83
CA GLY A 32 7.87 6.25 3.95
C GLY A 32 6.39 5.87 3.91
N GLY A 33 6.04 4.73 3.31
CA GLY A 33 4.65 4.27 3.18
C GLY A 33 4.12 3.54 4.42
N MET A 34 2.90 3.00 4.33
CA MET A 34 2.25 2.24 5.41
C MET A 34 3.13 1.14 6.00
N GLY A 35 3.86 0.39 5.14
CA GLY A 35 4.73 -0.70 5.58
C GLY A 35 5.85 -0.25 6.51
N ASN A 36 6.66 0.72 6.08
CA ASN A 36 7.77 1.21 6.89
C ASN A 36 7.34 2.12 8.05
N CYS A 37 6.19 2.78 7.99
CA CYS A 37 5.64 3.44 9.19
C CYS A 37 5.33 2.42 10.29
N GLY A 38 4.71 1.29 9.95
CA GLY A 38 4.50 0.19 10.90
C GLY A 38 5.81 -0.44 11.37
N ALA A 39 6.74 -0.68 10.45
CA ALA A 39 8.05 -1.24 10.80
C ALA A 39 8.86 -0.31 11.72
N ALA A 40 8.82 1.01 11.50
CA ALA A 40 9.48 1.99 12.36
C ALA A 40 8.85 2.03 13.76
N PHE A 41 7.52 2.05 13.84
CA PHE A 41 6.80 2.00 15.11
C PHE A 41 7.20 0.76 15.93
N GLU A 42 7.19 -0.41 15.30
CA GLU A 42 7.49 -1.68 15.97
C GLU A 42 8.98 -1.81 16.31
N ALA A 43 9.88 -1.52 15.36
CA ALA A 43 11.32 -1.67 15.55
C ALA A 43 11.86 -0.81 16.70
N VAL A 44 11.32 0.41 16.89
CA VAL A 44 11.69 1.27 18.02
C VAL A 44 11.31 0.62 19.35
N ASN A 45 10.11 0.04 19.46
CA ASN A 45 9.68 -0.62 20.69
C ASN A 45 10.63 -1.76 21.08
N TRP A 46 11.06 -2.58 20.11
CA TRP A 46 12.05 -3.64 20.33
C TRP A 46 13.43 -3.08 20.66
N ALA A 47 13.91 -2.08 19.91
CA ALA A 47 15.22 -1.46 20.14
C ALA A 47 15.32 -0.87 21.54
N ASN A 48 14.32 -0.12 21.99
CA ASN A 48 14.31 0.49 23.33
C ASN A 48 14.46 -0.53 24.46
N LYS A 49 13.93 -1.75 24.28
CA LYS A 49 13.97 -2.80 25.30
C LYS A 49 15.24 -3.65 25.25
N TYR A 50 15.80 -3.88 24.07
CA TYR A 50 16.84 -4.90 23.87
C TYR A 50 18.15 -4.39 23.27
N ALA A 51 18.12 -3.26 22.57
CA ALA A 51 19.29 -2.68 21.91
C ALA A 51 19.11 -1.16 21.75
N PRO A 52 19.12 -0.40 22.86
CA PRO A 52 18.78 1.03 22.88
C PRO A 52 19.76 1.90 22.06
N ASP A 53 20.96 1.39 21.79
CA ASP A 53 21.98 2.08 21.01
C ASP A 53 21.84 1.87 19.48
N LEU A 54 20.84 1.09 19.01
CA LEU A 54 20.63 0.87 17.58
C LEU A 54 20.31 2.17 16.85
N LYS A 55 21.08 2.44 15.79
CA LYS A 55 20.84 3.55 14.88
C LYS A 55 19.82 3.14 13.82
N ILE A 56 18.60 3.63 13.96
CA ILE A 56 17.51 3.40 13.01
C ILE A 56 17.30 4.66 12.18
N LEU A 57 17.18 4.54 10.86
CA LEU A 57 16.94 5.67 9.96
C LEU A 57 15.86 5.32 8.93
N LEU A 58 14.91 6.23 8.76
CA LEU A 58 13.87 6.12 7.72
C LEU A 58 14.10 7.14 6.62
N LEU A 59 14.08 6.67 5.37
CA LEU A 59 14.24 7.48 4.18
C LEU A 59 12.95 7.51 3.36
N ASP A 60 12.57 8.68 2.86
CA ASP A 60 11.48 8.81 1.91
C ASP A 60 11.79 9.84 0.82
N LYS A 61 11.41 9.53 -0.43
CA LYS A 61 11.60 10.46 -1.56
C LYS A 61 10.66 11.66 -1.52
N ALA A 62 9.56 11.52 -0.79
CA ALA A 62 8.51 12.51 -0.66
C ALA A 62 8.57 13.14 0.74
N ALA A 63 7.41 13.46 1.31
CA ALA A 63 7.27 13.82 2.72
C ALA A 63 6.36 12.78 3.38
N LEU A 64 6.78 12.28 4.55
CA LEU A 64 6.20 11.16 5.25
C LEU A 64 4.71 11.39 5.54
N GLU A 65 4.32 12.63 5.84
CA GLU A 65 2.95 13.03 6.17
C GLU A 65 1.91 12.55 5.14
N ARG A 66 2.24 12.60 3.84
CA ARG A 66 1.30 12.32 2.74
C ARG A 66 1.89 11.44 1.64
N SER A 67 3.04 10.81 1.85
CA SER A 67 3.65 9.95 0.84
C SER A 67 2.92 8.60 0.65
N GLY A 68 3.14 7.98 -0.51
CA GLY A 68 2.67 6.63 -0.80
C GLY A 68 1.19 6.56 -1.21
N ALA A 69 0.57 5.39 -1.07
CA ALA A 69 -0.74 5.11 -1.65
C ALA A 69 -1.93 5.74 -0.92
N VAL A 70 -1.73 6.15 0.32
CA VAL A 70 -2.76 6.70 1.21
C VAL A 70 -2.70 8.24 1.22
N ALA A 71 -2.04 8.86 0.23
CA ALA A 71 -1.89 10.31 0.14
C ALA A 71 -3.22 11.07 0.25
N GLN A 72 -4.26 10.57 -0.42
CA GLN A 72 -5.61 11.17 -0.39
C GLN A 72 -6.48 10.66 0.76
N GLY A 73 -5.94 9.78 1.61
CA GLY A 73 -6.73 8.99 2.54
C GLY A 73 -7.42 7.79 1.88
N LEU A 74 -8.25 7.10 2.66
CA LEU A 74 -9.08 5.97 2.21
C LEU A 74 -10.47 6.04 2.85
N SER A 75 -11.47 5.44 2.20
CA SER A 75 -12.84 5.34 2.72
C SER A 75 -13.11 4.06 3.51
N ALA A 76 -12.20 3.08 3.46
CA ALA A 76 -12.34 1.79 4.13
C ALA A 76 -10.96 1.20 4.47
N ILE A 77 -10.90 0.40 5.53
CA ILE A 77 -9.82 -0.56 5.77
C ILE A 77 -10.27 -1.88 5.16
N ASN A 78 -9.50 -2.40 4.20
CA ASN A 78 -9.93 -3.54 3.39
C ASN A 78 -9.62 -4.92 4.01
N THR A 79 -8.89 -4.94 5.12
CA THR A 79 -8.57 -6.15 5.88
C THR A 79 -8.81 -5.86 7.35
N TYR A 80 -9.93 -6.38 7.86
CA TYR A 80 -10.24 -6.47 9.28
C TYR A 80 -10.98 -7.79 9.49
N VAL A 81 -10.38 -8.73 10.20
CA VAL A 81 -10.93 -10.07 10.42
C VAL A 81 -12.12 -9.93 11.35
N GLY A 82 -11.93 -9.30 12.51
CA GLY A 82 -12.94 -9.12 13.55
C GLY A 82 -13.31 -10.43 14.26
N LYS A 83 -14.06 -10.29 15.36
CA LYS A 83 -14.48 -11.42 16.22
C LYS A 83 -15.40 -12.44 15.54
N GLU A 84 -15.97 -12.10 14.39
CA GLU A 84 -16.96 -12.90 13.68
C GLU A 84 -16.40 -13.76 12.54
N ASN A 85 -15.11 -13.60 12.21
CA ASN A 85 -14.47 -14.36 11.14
C ASN A 85 -13.23 -15.10 11.64
N GLU A 86 -12.93 -16.22 11.01
CA GLU A 86 -11.69 -16.96 11.24
C GLU A 86 -10.60 -16.52 10.25
N VAL A 87 -9.34 -16.50 10.71
CA VAL A 87 -8.19 -16.19 9.85
C VAL A 87 -8.07 -17.22 8.72
N ASP A 88 -8.38 -18.48 8.99
CA ASP A 88 -8.45 -19.53 7.98
C ASP A 88 -9.42 -19.22 6.83
N ASP A 89 -10.56 -18.57 7.13
CA ASP A 89 -11.52 -18.14 6.11
C ASP A 89 -10.96 -16.97 5.28
N TYR A 90 -10.18 -16.09 5.89
CA TYR A 90 -9.46 -15.03 5.18
C TYR A 90 -8.46 -15.63 4.19
N VAL A 91 -7.66 -16.62 4.60
CA VAL A 91 -6.72 -17.34 3.73
C VAL A 91 -7.45 -18.00 2.57
N ARG A 92 -8.55 -18.73 2.84
CA ARG A 92 -9.38 -19.36 1.80
C ARG A 92 -9.92 -18.34 0.80
N MET A 93 -10.36 -17.18 1.28
CA MET A 93 -10.85 -16.09 0.43
C MET A 93 -9.75 -15.54 -0.47
N VAL A 94 -8.59 -15.20 0.08
CA VAL A 94 -7.45 -14.67 -0.69
C VAL A 94 -6.98 -15.68 -1.72
N ARG A 95 -6.84 -16.95 -1.34
CA ARG A 95 -6.48 -18.05 -2.25
C ARG A 95 -7.48 -18.18 -3.40
N THR A 96 -8.77 -18.06 -3.11
CA THR A 96 -9.80 -18.09 -4.16
C THR A 96 -9.65 -16.91 -5.12
N ASP A 97 -9.54 -15.68 -4.62
CA ASP A 97 -9.42 -14.49 -5.47
C ASP A 97 -8.15 -14.49 -6.33
N LEU A 98 -7.05 -15.05 -5.81
CA LEU A 98 -5.76 -15.17 -6.48
C LEU A 98 -5.58 -16.51 -7.22
N MET A 99 -6.67 -17.18 -7.58
CA MET A 99 -6.66 -18.35 -8.46
C MET A 99 -5.76 -19.49 -7.93
N GLY A 100 -5.78 -19.74 -6.63
CA GLY A 100 -5.19 -20.92 -5.99
C GLY A 100 -3.68 -20.86 -5.74
N LEU A 101 -2.96 -19.87 -6.27
CA LEU A 101 -1.49 -19.79 -6.17
C LEU A 101 -1.06 -18.67 -5.22
N VAL A 102 -0.87 -19.02 -3.95
CA VAL A 102 -0.53 -18.06 -2.89
C VAL A 102 0.39 -18.69 -1.84
N ARG A 103 1.04 -17.84 -1.04
CA ARG A 103 1.75 -18.23 0.18
C ARG A 103 0.80 -18.12 1.37
N GLU A 104 0.10 -19.22 1.68
CA GLU A 104 -0.92 -19.28 2.74
C GLU A 104 -0.35 -18.96 4.12
N ASP A 105 0.89 -19.35 4.38
CA ASP A 105 1.62 -19.04 5.61
C ASP A 105 1.75 -17.53 5.84
N LEU A 106 2.13 -16.78 4.80
CA LEU A 106 2.26 -15.32 4.88
C LEU A 106 0.91 -14.63 5.02
N ILE A 107 -0.14 -15.15 4.36
CA ILE A 107 -1.49 -14.59 4.45
C ILE A 107 -2.10 -14.84 5.83
N PHE A 108 -1.91 -16.05 6.37
CA PHE A 108 -2.38 -16.40 7.71
C PHE A 108 -1.65 -15.55 8.77
N ASP A 109 -0.33 -15.42 8.65
CA ASP A 109 0.47 -14.63 9.57
C ASP A 109 0.07 -13.14 9.55
N LEU A 110 -0.20 -12.57 8.37
CA LEU A 110 -0.79 -11.24 8.24
C LEU A 110 -2.16 -11.18 8.94
N GLY A 111 -3.06 -12.11 8.60
CA GLY A 111 -4.45 -12.10 9.07
C GLY A 111 -4.59 -12.19 10.59
N ARG A 112 -3.68 -12.89 11.28
CA ARG A 112 -3.70 -12.96 12.75
C ARG A 112 -3.13 -11.72 13.47
N HIS A 113 -2.41 -10.84 12.77
CA HIS A 113 -1.84 -9.61 13.36
C HIS A 113 -2.60 -8.34 12.98
N VAL A 114 -3.30 -8.34 11.84
CA VAL A 114 -3.86 -7.12 11.23
C VAL A 114 -4.85 -6.37 12.11
N ASP A 115 -5.65 -7.08 12.91
CA ASP A 115 -6.69 -6.47 13.74
C ASP A 115 -6.10 -5.58 14.84
N ASP A 116 -4.97 -5.97 15.43
CA ASP A 116 -4.28 -5.16 16.45
C ASP A 116 -3.78 -3.83 15.86
N SER A 117 -3.26 -3.86 14.62
CA SER A 117 -2.93 -2.63 13.90
C SER A 117 -4.14 -1.74 13.64
N VAL A 118 -5.30 -2.32 13.33
CA VAL A 118 -6.55 -1.54 13.15
C VAL A 118 -7.00 -0.89 14.46
N HIS A 119 -6.87 -1.60 15.58
CA HIS A 119 -7.15 -1.07 16.91
C HIS A 119 -6.21 0.07 17.31
N LEU A 120 -4.92 -0.04 16.96
CA LEU A 120 -3.96 1.05 17.13
C LEU A 120 -4.33 2.27 16.27
N PHE A 121 -4.77 2.07 15.03
CA PHE A 121 -5.21 3.20 14.20
C PHE A 121 -6.39 3.95 14.84
N GLU A 122 -7.38 3.23 15.38
CA GLU A 122 -8.51 3.83 16.13
C GLU A 122 -8.01 4.61 17.35
N GLU A 123 -7.08 4.03 18.12
CA GLU A 123 -6.48 4.66 19.30
C GLU A 123 -5.71 5.95 18.96
N TRP A 124 -4.96 5.96 17.86
CA TRP A 124 -4.27 7.14 17.34
C TRP A 124 -5.21 8.18 16.73
N GLY A 125 -6.52 7.88 16.64
CA GLY A 125 -7.56 8.84 16.28
C GLY A 125 -8.19 8.64 14.91
N LEU A 126 -7.95 7.51 14.24
CA LEU A 126 -8.64 7.19 12.98
C LEU A 126 -10.14 6.95 13.24
N PRO A 127 -11.06 7.72 12.63
CA PRO A 127 -12.48 7.55 12.90
C PRO A 127 -13.04 6.31 12.17
N LEU A 128 -13.40 5.28 12.93
CA LEU A 128 -14.06 4.06 12.44
C LEU A 128 -15.59 4.18 12.55
N TRP A 129 -16.31 3.76 11.50
CA TRP A 129 -17.77 3.73 11.54
C TRP A 129 -18.23 2.53 12.36
N VAL A 130 -19.23 2.72 13.22
CA VAL A 130 -19.81 1.66 14.05
C VAL A 130 -21.30 1.50 13.78
N LYS A 131 -21.81 0.30 14.04
CA LYS A 131 -23.23 -0.02 13.94
C LYS A 131 -23.81 -0.09 15.35
N LYS A 132 -24.90 0.63 15.57
CA LYS A 132 -25.66 0.60 16.83
C LYS A 132 -27.14 0.67 16.54
N ASP A 133 -27.92 -0.21 17.17
CA ASP A 133 -29.39 -0.28 17.02
C ASP A 133 -29.85 -0.33 15.55
N GLY A 134 -29.12 -1.09 14.73
CA GLY A 134 -29.40 -1.24 13.30
C GLY A 134 -28.99 -0.04 12.43
N LYS A 135 -28.47 1.05 13.00
CA LYS A 135 -28.04 2.25 12.28
C LYS A 135 -26.52 2.32 12.18
N ASN A 136 -26.06 2.89 11.07
CA ASN A 136 -24.66 3.23 10.88
C ASN A 136 -24.39 4.60 11.53
N ILE A 137 -23.34 4.67 12.32
CA ILE A 137 -22.83 5.90 12.93
C ILE A 137 -21.44 6.13 12.33
N ASP A 138 -21.19 7.34 11.81
CA ASP A 138 -19.88 7.70 11.30
C ASP A 138 -18.83 7.76 12.43
N GLY A 139 -17.55 7.89 12.08
CA GLY A 139 -16.50 7.80 13.08
C GLY A 139 -16.50 8.95 14.10
N ALA A 140 -16.97 10.14 13.72
CA ALA A 140 -17.08 11.26 14.64
C ALA A 140 -18.21 11.03 15.67
N GLY A 141 -19.38 10.57 15.20
CA GLY A 141 -20.49 10.19 16.05
C GLY A 141 -20.17 8.99 16.94
N ALA A 142 -19.44 8.00 16.43
CA ALA A 142 -18.98 6.84 17.19
C ALA A 142 -18.10 7.27 18.37
N LYS A 143 -17.10 8.12 18.08
CA LYS A 143 -16.20 8.69 19.09
C LYS A 143 -16.95 9.52 20.13
N ALA A 144 -17.87 10.39 19.70
CA ALA A 144 -18.68 11.21 20.60
C ALA A 144 -19.58 10.36 21.51
N ALA A 145 -20.04 9.21 21.03
CA ALA A 145 -20.84 8.25 21.79
C ALA A 145 -20.00 7.27 22.64
N GLY A 146 -18.67 7.37 22.62
CA GLY A 146 -17.77 6.47 23.34
C GLY A 146 -17.77 5.03 22.79
N LEU A 147 -18.12 4.83 21.52
CA LEU A 147 -18.17 3.53 20.87
C LEU A 147 -16.86 3.27 20.14
N LYS A 148 -16.13 2.22 20.54
CA LYS A 148 -14.85 1.83 19.93
C LYS A 148 -14.88 0.38 19.47
N VAL A 149 -14.33 0.13 18.30
CA VAL A 149 -14.21 -1.22 17.75
C VAL A 149 -13.33 -2.09 18.64
N ARG A 150 -12.23 -1.53 19.19
CA ARG A 150 -11.37 -2.24 20.15
C ARG A 150 -12.10 -2.69 21.41
N GLU A 151 -13.11 -1.94 21.85
CA GLU A 151 -13.91 -2.22 23.06
C GLU A 151 -15.16 -3.07 22.75
N GLY A 152 -15.25 -3.62 21.52
CA GLY A 152 -16.28 -4.57 21.13
C GLY A 152 -17.46 -3.99 20.36
N ALA A 153 -17.45 -2.68 20.03
CA ALA A 153 -18.45 -2.10 19.15
C ALA A 153 -18.38 -2.72 17.76
N ASP A 154 -19.53 -3.04 17.18
CA ASP A 154 -19.57 -3.68 15.86
C ASP A 154 -19.26 -2.65 14.76
N PRO A 155 -18.26 -2.88 13.89
CA PRO A 155 -17.93 -1.92 12.84
C PRO A 155 -18.96 -1.96 11.71
N VAL A 156 -19.14 -0.84 10.99
CA VAL A 156 -19.88 -0.84 9.73
C VAL A 156 -19.03 -1.51 8.66
N ARG A 157 -19.50 -2.67 8.21
CA ARG A 157 -18.86 -3.44 7.13
C ARG A 157 -19.42 -3.08 5.76
N SER A 158 -18.55 -2.76 4.80
CA SER A 158 -18.97 -2.65 3.39
C SER A 158 -19.09 -4.02 2.75
N GLY A 159 -18.16 -4.93 3.06
CA GLY A 159 -18.21 -6.36 2.75
C GLY A 159 -17.66 -7.17 3.92
N ARG A 160 -17.57 -8.50 3.78
CA ARG A 160 -17.16 -9.40 4.89
C ARG A 160 -15.85 -8.98 5.56
N TRP A 161 -14.87 -8.49 4.80
CA TRP A 161 -13.50 -8.24 5.27
C TRP A 161 -13.15 -6.76 5.42
N GLN A 162 -14.07 -5.86 5.07
CA GLN A 162 -13.80 -4.42 4.94
C GLN A 162 -14.67 -3.61 5.89
N ILE A 163 -14.06 -2.70 6.63
CA ILE A 163 -14.76 -1.77 7.53
C ILE A 163 -14.67 -0.32 7.03
N MET A 164 -15.73 0.46 7.25
CA MET A 164 -15.85 1.84 6.81
C MET A 164 -15.14 2.81 7.77
N ILE A 165 -14.49 3.83 7.21
CA ILE A 165 -13.74 4.84 7.97
C ILE A 165 -13.96 6.25 7.40
N ASN A 166 -13.76 7.28 8.22
CA ASN A 166 -13.49 8.64 7.73
C ASN A 166 -11.98 8.84 7.62
N GLY A 167 -11.35 8.22 6.62
CA GLY A 167 -9.90 8.08 6.55
C GLY A 167 -9.17 9.12 5.71
N GLU A 168 -9.67 10.36 5.62
CA GLU A 168 -8.99 11.44 4.86
C GLU A 168 -7.57 11.70 5.41
N SER A 169 -7.43 11.77 6.73
CA SER A 169 -6.14 11.91 7.43
C SER A 169 -5.44 10.58 7.74
N TYR A 170 -5.84 9.46 7.13
CA TYR A 170 -5.32 8.14 7.51
C TYR A 170 -3.78 8.06 7.41
N LYS A 171 -3.18 8.58 6.32
CA LYS A 171 -1.72 8.59 6.22
C LYS A 171 -1.06 9.50 7.25
N VAL A 172 -1.67 10.64 7.55
CA VAL A 172 -1.14 11.63 8.51
C VAL A 172 -1.05 11.00 9.90
N ILE A 173 -2.12 10.32 10.35
CA ILE A 173 -2.18 9.63 11.65
C ILE A 173 -1.09 8.56 11.74
N VAL A 174 -0.93 7.74 10.70
CA VAL A 174 0.10 6.68 10.66
C VAL A 174 1.52 7.26 10.60
N ALA A 175 1.72 8.34 9.86
CA ALA A 175 3.00 9.04 9.79
C ALA A 175 3.35 9.70 11.13
N GLU A 176 2.38 10.29 11.83
CA GLU A 176 2.55 10.88 13.15
C GLU A 176 2.95 9.82 14.18
N ALA A 177 2.29 8.66 14.20
CA ALA A 177 2.68 7.55 15.07
C ALA A 177 4.12 7.09 14.81
N ALA A 178 4.52 6.99 13.54
CA ALA A 178 5.90 6.64 13.16
C ALA A 178 6.91 7.73 13.57
N LYS A 179 6.57 9.02 13.39
CA LYS A 179 7.40 10.15 13.83
C LYS A 179 7.55 10.20 15.35
N ASN A 180 6.47 9.98 16.09
CA ASN A 180 6.50 9.99 17.56
C ASN A 180 7.32 8.84 18.12
N ALA A 181 7.29 7.67 17.48
CA ALA A 181 8.14 6.55 17.86
C ALA A 181 9.60 6.80 17.47
N LEU A 182 9.86 7.17 16.20
CA LEU A 182 11.21 7.25 15.66
C LEU A 182 11.94 8.55 16.01
N GLY A 183 11.27 9.66 16.27
CA GLY A 183 11.91 10.98 16.35
C GLY A 183 12.24 11.54 14.96
N GLU A 184 12.02 12.84 14.77
CA GLU A 184 12.19 13.47 13.46
C GLU A 184 13.64 13.50 12.97
N GLU A 185 14.61 13.49 13.88
CA GLU A 185 16.05 13.43 13.58
C GLU A 185 16.49 12.13 12.90
N ARG A 186 15.69 11.06 13.05
CA ARG A 186 15.89 9.74 12.43
C ARG A 186 15.04 9.56 11.17
N ILE A 187 14.53 10.65 10.59
CA ILE A 187 13.72 10.65 9.36
C ILE A 187 14.35 11.63 8.36
N GLN A 188 14.68 11.13 7.17
CA GLN A 188 15.14 11.96 6.06
C GLN A 188 14.14 11.89 4.91
N GLU A 189 13.48 13.01 4.68
CA GLU A 189 12.58 13.23 3.56
C GLU A 189 13.33 13.77 2.34
N ARG A 190 12.69 13.70 1.17
CA ARG A 190 13.27 14.16 -0.11
C ARG A 190 14.57 13.44 -0.50
N ILE A 191 14.76 12.19 -0.08
CA ILE A 191 15.86 11.33 -0.52
C ILE A 191 15.33 10.20 -1.40
N PHE A 192 15.77 10.14 -2.66
CA PHE A 192 15.42 9.03 -3.56
C PHE A 192 16.56 8.03 -3.63
N ILE A 193 16.28 6.80 -3.15
CA ILE A 193 17.21 5.68 -3.20
C ILE A 193 17.16 5.04 -4.59
N VAL A 194 18.33 4.83 -5.16
CA VAL A 194 18.52 4.34 -6.53
C VAL A 194 19.11 2.93 -6.55
N LYS A 195 19.97 2.60 -5.58
CA LYS A 195 20.71 1.34 -5.60
C LYS A 195 20.89 0.77 -4.19
N LEU A 196 20.77 -0.54 -4.06
CA LEU A 196 21.19 -1.30 -2.88
C LEU A 196 22.59 -1.88 -3.13
N LEU A 197 23.37 -2.01 -2.06
CA LEU A 197 24.77 -2.45 -2.10
C LEU A 197 24.93 -3.77 -1.36
N LEU A 198 25.68 -4.70 -1.95
CA LEU A 198 26.10 -5.93 -1.28
C LEU A 198 27.43 -5.72 -0.54
N ASP A 199 27.66 -6.51 0.48
CA ASP A 199 28.92 -6.60 1.20
C ASP A 199 30.02 -7.11 0.26
N ALA A 200 31.20 -6.50 0.33
CA ALA A 200 32.33 -6.84 -0.53
C ALA A 200 32.99 -8.18 -0.17
N ASN A 201 32.82 -8.65 1.07
CA ASN A 201 33.55 -9.78 1.63
C ASN A 201 32.63 -11.00 1.87
N THR A 202 31.34 -10.75 2.10
CA THR A 202 30.34 -11.78 2.42
C THR A 202 29.34 -11.90 1.27
N PRO A 203 29.38 -12.99 0.48
CA PRO A 203 28.42 -13.19 -0.61
C PRO A 203 26.98 -13.14 -0.11
N ASN A 204 26.10 -12.54 -0.92
CA ASN A 204 24.65 -12.46 -0.65
C ASN A 204 24.27 -11.77 0.68
N ARG A 205 25.10 -10.83 1.15
CA ARG A 205 24.84 -10.00 2.34
C ARG A 205 24.60 -8.56 1.91
N ILE A 206 23.49 -7.94 2.31
CA ILE A 206 23.26 -6.50 2.11
C ILE A 206 24.29 -5.69 2.91
N ALA A 207 24.72 -4.52 2.45
CA ALA A 207 25.64 -3.65 3.19
C ALA A 207 25.25 -2.17 3.19
N GLY A 208 24.35 -1.76 2.29
CA GLY A 208 24.01 -0.35 2.20
C GLY A 208 23.06 0.02 1.07
N ALA A 209 22.87 1.33 0.92
CA ALA A 209 22.06 1.93 -0.12
C ALA A 209 22.66 3.26 -0.60
N VAL A 210 22.38 3.62 -1.85
CA VAL A 210 22.79 4.91 -2.44
C VAL A 210 21.56 5.64 -2.95
N GLY A 211 21.47 6.92 -2.65
CA GLY A 211 20.44 7.82 -3.14
C GLY A 211 20.93 9.23 -3.33
N PHE A 212 20.03 10.12 -3.73
CA PHE A 212 20.31 11.54 -3.88
C PHE A 212 19.17 12.39 -3.31
N ASN A 213 19.51 13.61 -2.92
CA ASN A 213 18.58 14.56 -2.37
C ASN A 213 17.81 15.28 -3.50
N LEU A 214 16.49 15.46 -3.33
CA LEU A 214 15.60 16.10 -4.30
C LEU A 214 15.51 17.62 -4.13
N ARG A 215 16.28 18.19 -3.18
CA ARG A 215 16.30 19.61 -2.84
C ARG A 215 17.70 20.22 -2.87
N GLU A 216 18.72 19.39 -2.78
CA GLU A 216 20.13 19.80 -2.71
C GLU A 216 20.98 18.89 -3.61
N ASN A 217 22.12 19.40 -4.09
CA ASN A 217 23.10 18.60 -4.84
C ASN A 217 23.91 17.73 -3.89
N LYS A 218 23.27 16.69 -3.34
CA LYS A 218 23.89 15.74 -2.41
C LYS A 218 23.62 14.30 -2.83
N ILE A 219 24.69 13.51 -2.89
CA ILE A 219 24.63 12.05 -2.96
C ILE A 219 24.76 11.51 -1.54
N HIS A 220 23.84 10.64 -1.16
CA HIS A 220 23.86 9.96 0.13
C HIS A 220 24.27 8.50 -0.04
N ILE A 221 25.27 8.08 0.74
CA ILE A 221 25.71 6.68 0.85
C ILE A 221 25.44 6.21 2.27
N TYR A 222 24.54 5.25 2.40
CA TYR A 222 24.16 4.66 3.69
C TYR A 222 24.81 3.30 3.83
N LYS A 223 25.56 3.09 4.91
CA LYS A 223 26.05 1.77 5.34
C LYS A 223 25.08 1.24 6.38
N ALA A 224 24.56 0.03 6.20
CA ALA A 224 23.47 -0.51 7.00
C ALA A 224 23.65 -2.00 7.31
N ASN A 225 23.35 -2.39 8.56
CA ASN A 225 23.33 -3.79 8.96
C ASN A 225 22.08 -4.52 8.46
N ALA A 226 20.92 -3.87 8.42
CA ALA A 226 19.68 -4.41 7.87
C ALA A 226 18.93 -3.34 7.07
N ILE A 227 18.29 -3.74 5.96
CA ILE A 227 17.50 -2.83 5.12
C ILE A 227 16.14 -3.45 4.84
N LEU A 228 15.07 -2.68 5.10
CA LEU A 228 13.72 -3.00 4.64
C LEU A 228 13.31 -2.04 3.53
N CYS A 229 13.18 -2.58 2.32
CA CYS A 229 12.75 -1.83 1.14
C CYS A 229 11.23 -1.95 0.95
N ALA A 230 10.50 -0.88 1.28
CA ALA A 230 9.05 -0.79 1.15
C ALA A 230 8.65 0.44 0.30
N ALA A 231 9.23 0.55 -0.90
CA ALA A 231 9.06 1.68 -1.83
C ALA A 231 7.82 1.57 -2.75
N GLY A 232 6.81 0.79 -2.35
CA GLY A 232 5.56 0.58 -3.09
C GLY A 232 5.71 -0.35 -4.31
N GLY A 233 4.65 -0.39 -5.13
CA GLY A 233 4.59 -1.23 -6.34
C GLY A 233 5.10 -0.53 -7.61
N ALA A 234 4.53 -0.90 -8.76
CA ALA A 234 4.86 -0.32 -10.07
C ALA A 234 3.60 0.09 -10.85
N VAL A 235 3.59 1.31 -11.38
CA VAL A 235 2.55 1.85 -12.26
C VAL A 235 3.20 2.56 -13.46
N ASN A 236 2.39 2.97 -14.44
CA ASN A 236 2.86 3.57 -15.69
C ASN A 236 3.84 2.70 -16.50
N VAL A 237 4.00 1.42 -16.14
CA VAL A 237 4.73 0.41 -16.92
C VAL A 237 3.92 -0.11 -18.11
N TYR A 238 2.62 0.21 -18.18
CA TYR A 238 1.75 0.02 -19.33
C TYR A 238 1.16 1.37 -19.76
N LYS A 239 0.91 1.53 -21.06
CA LYS A 239 0.25 2.74 -21.60
C LYS A 239 -1.17 2.89 -20.99
N PRO A 240 -1.49 4.00 -20.32
CA PRO A 240 -2.82 4.23 -19.75
C PRO A 240 -3.85 4.59 -20.83
N ARG A 241 -5.14 4.58 -20.46
CA ARG A 241 -6.24 4.94 -21.39
C ARG A 241 -6.24 6.41 -21.82
N SER A 242 -5.68 7.30 -20.99
CA SER A 242 -5.53 8.72 -21.28
C SER A 242 -4.04 9.08 -21.33
N THR A 243 -3.56 9.66 -22.44
CA THR A 243 -2.12 9.84 -22.72
C THR A 243 -1.64 11.29 -22.73
N GLY A 244 -2.55 12.26 -22.60
CA GLY A 244 -2.21 13.66 -22.32
C GLY A 244 -2.05 13.89 -20.82
N GLU A 245 -2.60 14.98 -20.29
CA GLU A 245 -2.57 15.29 -18.85
C GLU A 245 -3.16 14.16 -17.98
N GLY A 246 -4.15 13.44 -18.51
CA GLY A 246 -4.75 12.27 -17.86
C GLY A 246 -3.78 11.10 -17.61
N MET A 247 -2.56 11.13 -18.15
CA MET A 247 -1.51 10.15 -17.81
C MET A 247 -1.11 10.22 -16.32
N GLY A 248 -1.33 11.38 -15.67
CA GLY A 248 -1.20 11.55 -14.23
C GLY A 248 -2.32 10.86 -13.41
N ARG A 249 -3.31 10.26 -14.07
CA ARG A 249 -4.49 9.63 -13.45
C ARG A 249 -4.46 8.12 -13.59
N ALA A 250 -3.47 7.49 -12.97
CA ALA A 250 -3.50 6.05 -12.73
C ALA A 250 -4.42 5.71 -11.53
N TRP A 251 -4.98 4.49 -11.49
CA TRP A 251 -5.76 4.02 -10.34
C TRP A 251 -4.89 3.83 -9.09
N TYR A 252 -3.69 3.28 -9.28
CA TYR A 252 -2.67 3.15 -8.24
C TYR A 252 -1.69 4.34 -8.35
N PRO A 253 -0.97 4.71 -7.28
CA PRO A 253 -0.29 6.01 -7.20
C PRO A 253 0.76 6.20 -8.29
N VAL A 254 0.62 7.27 -9.08
CA VAL A 254 1.43 7.54 -10.29
C VAL A 254 2.95 7.59 -10.03
N TRP A 255 3.36 7.88 -8.80
CA TRP A 255 4.75 7.94 -8.36
C TRP A 255 5.37 6.58 -8.03
N ASN A 256 4.63 5.47 -8.08
CA ASN A 256 5.17 4.14 -7.83
C ASN A 256 5.91 3.60 -9.07
N ALA A 257 7.24 3.64 -9.04
CA ALA A 257 8.09 3.33 -10.19
C ALA A 257 8.66 1.90 -10.21
N GLY A 258 8.21 1.01 -9.32
CA GLY A 258 8.78 -0.34 -9.19
C GLY A 258 10.14 -0.38 -8.50
N SER A 259 10.49 0.67 -7.73
CA SER A 259 11.78 0.77 -7.03
C SER A 259 12.04 -0.42 -6.12
N THR A 260 11.04 -0.90 -5.37
CA THR A 260 11.16 -2.10 -4.52
C THR A 260 11.64 -3.31 -5.32
N TYR A 261 10.97 -3.60 -6.43
CA TYR A 261 11.26 -4.79 -7.23
C TYR A 261 12.64 -4.72 -7.86
N THR A 262 12.95 -3.60 -8.53
CA THR A 262 14.22 -3.45 -9.25
C THR A 262 15.40 -3.46 -8.30
N MET A 263 15.34 -2.71 -7.19
CA MET A 263 16.47 -2.63 -6.27
C MET A 263 16.77 -3.96 -5.59
N CYS A 264 15.74 -4.70 -5.15
CA CYS A 264 15.91 -6.02 -4.55
C CYS A 264 16.39 -7.06 -5.58
N ALA A 265 15.81 -7.09 -6.78
CA ALA A 265 16.22 -8.03 -7.84
C ALA A 265 17.68 -7.80 -8.27
N GLN A 266 18.14 -6.55 -8.35
CA GLN A 266 19.52 -6.21 -8.72
C GLN A 266 20.57 -6.67 -7.72
N VAL A 267 20.20 -6.83 -6.43
CA VAL A 267 21.09 -7.40 -5.41
C VAL A 267 20.92 -8.91 -5.24
N GLY A 268 20.16 -9.56 -6.13
CA GLY A 268 20.02 -11.02 -6.17
C GLY A 268 18.90 -11.58 -5.29
N ALA A 269 17.98 -10.75 -4.77
CA ALA A 269 16.83 -11.26 -4.05
C ALA A 269 15.91 -12.07 -4.97
N GLU A 270 15.44 -13.22 -4.50
CA GLU A 270 14.47 -14.04 -5.24
C GLU A 270 13.15 -13.28 -5.40
N MET A 271 12.65 -13.25 -6.64
CA MET A 271 11.37 -12.65 -6.98
C MET A 271 10.32 -13.76 -7.16
N THR A 272 9.06 -13.49 -6.79
CA THR A 272 7.97 -14.47 -6.86
C THR A 272 6.72 -13.82 -7.45
N MET A 273 5.93 -14.61 -8.21
CA MET A 273 4.65 -14.20 -8.82
C MET A 273 4.72 -12.90 -9.65
N MET A 274 5.85 -12.62 -10.31
CA MET A 274 6.06 -11.37 -11.07
C MET A 274 5.20 -11.26 -12.34
N GLU A 275 4.64 -12.39 -12.81
CA GLU A 275 3.67 -12.44 -13.90
C GLU A 275 2.27 -11.99 -13.47
N ASN A 276 1.99 -11.98 -12.16
CA ASN A 276 0.72 -11.51 -11.63
C ASN A 276 0.59 -9.99 -11.81
N ARG A 277 -0.56 -9.55 -12.30
CA ARG A 277 -0.88 -8.13 -12.47
C ARG A 277 -2.30 -7.84 -12.03
N PHE A 278 -2.49 -6.66 -11.45
CA PHE A 278 -3.80 -6.20 -11.04
C PHE A 278 -4.36 -5.17 -12.03
N VAL A 279 -5.45 -5.52 -12.71
CA VAL A 279 -6.16 -4.62 -13.63
C VAL A 279 -7.52 -4.26 -13.00
N PRO A 280 -7.67 -3.08 -12.40
CA PRO A 280 -8.89 -2.73 -11.68
C PRO A 280 -10.02 -2.30 -12.63
N ALA A 281 -11.20 -2.89 -12.50
CA ALA A 281 -12.44 -2.35 -13.07
C ALA A 281 -12.98 -1.25 -12.15
N ARG A 282 -13.06 -0.01 -12.66
CA ARG A 282 -13.42 1.20 -11.91
C ARG A 282 -14.27 2.12 -12.77
N PHE A 283 -14.78 3.20 -12.18
CA PHE A 283 -15.39 4.28 -12.95
C PHE A 283 -14.43 4.79 -14.01
N LYS A 284 -14.94 4.96 -15.24
CA LYS A 284 -14.17 5.35 -16.40
C LYS A 284 -13.44 6.69 -16.15
N ASP A 285 -12.21 6.78 -16.66
CA ASP A 285 -11.29 7.92 -16.62
C ASP A 285 -10.81 8.35 -15.22
N GLY A 286 -11.71 8.63 -14.27
CA GLY A 286 -11.35 9.04 -12.92
C GLY A 286 -10.88 7.90 -12.00
N TYR A 287 -11.18 6.65 -12.37
CA TYR A 287 -10.86 5.43 -11.61
C TYR A 287 -11.35 5.41 -10.16
N GLY A 288 -12.48 6.08 -9.89
CA GLY A 288 -13.13 6.09 -8.57
C GLY A 288 -13.51 4.68 -8.08
N PRO A 289 -13.60 4.47 -6.76
CA PRO A 289 -13.83 3.17 -6.17
C PRO A 289 -15.26 2.66 -6.47
N VAL A 290 -15.37 1.35 -6.68
CA VAL A 290 -16.65 0.66 -6.94
C VAL A 290 -17.10 -0.23 -5.78
N GLY A 291 -16.23 -0.46 -4.79
CA GLY A 291 -16.49 -1.39 -3.67
C GLY A 291 -17.73 -1.00 -2.85
N ALA A 292 -17.82 0.25 -2.40
CA ALA A 292 -19.00 0.72 -1.66
C ALA A 292 -20.27 0.68 -2.52
N TRP A 293 -20.19 1.03 -3.81
CA TRP A 293 -21.33 0.95 -4.73
C TRP A 293 -21.89 -0.46 -4.85
N PHE A 294 -21.04 -1.46 -5.06
CA PHE A 294 -21.47 -2.86 -5.18
C PHE A 294 -21.89 -3.46 -3.84
N LEU A 295 -21.09 -3.25 -2.79
CA LEU A 295 -21.24 -4.00 -1.56
C LEU A 295 -22.17 -3.31 -0.55
N LEU A 296 -22.12 -1.97 -0.45
CA LEU A 296 -22.97 -1.21 0.47
C LEU A 296 -24.28 -0.77 -0.20
N PHE A 297 -24.21 -0.09 -1.36
CA PHE A 297 -25.38 0.46 -2.05
C PHE A 297 -26.09 -0.54 -2.97
N LYS A 298 -25.55 -1.75 -3.14
CA LYS A 298 -26.13 -2.84 -3.96
C LYS A 298 -26.37 -2.43 -5.43
N ALA A 299 -25.59 -1.48 -5.93
CA ALA A 299 -25.62 -1.10 -7.34
C ALA A 299 -25.23 -2.31 -8.23
N LYS A 300 -25.80 -2.39 -9.43
CA LYS A 300 -25.45 -3.42 -10.42
C LYS A 300 -24.69 -2.80 -11.58
N ALA A 301 -23.73 -3.54 -12.12
CA ALA A 301 -23.08 -3.19 -13.37
C ALA A 301 -23.72 -3.97 -14.51
N THR A 302 -24.13 -3.26 -15.57
CA THR A 302 -24.81 -3.85 -16.73
C THR A 302 -24.12 -3.45 -18.03
N ASN A 303 -24.34 -4.24 -19.09
CA ASN A 303 -23.90 -3.89 -20.44
C ASN A 303 -24.86 -2.87 -21.11
N PHE A 304 -24.60 -2.51 -22.37
CA PHE A 304 -25.43 -1.54 -23.11
C PHE A 304 -26.90 -1.97 -23.31
N LYS A 305 -27.19 -3.27 -23.17
CA LYS A 305 -28.55 -3.84 -23.24
C LYS A 305 -29.26 -3.86 -21.88
N GLY A 306 -28.59 -3.42 -20.81
CA GLY A 306 -29.10 -3.50 -19.44
C GLY A 306 -28.95 -4.89 -18.80
N GLU A 307 -28.20 -5.81 -19.40
CA GLU A 307 -28.01 -7.17 -18.89
C GLU A 307 -26.88 -7.21 -17.86
N ASP A 308 -27.04 -8.03 -16.82
CA ASP A 308 -25.97 -8.37 -15.89
C ASP A 308 -25.01 -9.36 -16.54
N TYR A 309 -23.84 -8.87 -16.97
CA TYR A 309 -22.85 -9.69 -17.66
C TYR A 309 -22.32 -10.84 -16.78
N CYS A 310 -22.36 -10.75 -15.44
CA CYS A 310 -21.97 -11.86 -14.58
C CYS A 310 -22.96 -13.02 -14.66
N VAL A 311 -24.23 -12.73 -14.95
CA VAL A 311 -25.27 -13.73 -15.16
C VAL A 311 -25.21 -14.25 -16.60
N THR A 312 -25.25 -13.35 -17.58
CA THR A 312 -25.27 -13.70 -19.01
C THR A 312 -24.04 -14.52 -19.40
N ASN A 313 -22.86 -14.16 -18.88
CA ASN A 313 -21.60 -14.81 -19.26
C ASN A 313 -21.17 -15.90 -18.26
N ARG A 314 -22.05 -16.39 -17.37
CA ARG A 314 -21.69 -17.35 -16.29
C ARG A 314 -21.00 -18.61 -16.81
N ALA A 315 -21.38 -19.09 -17.99
CA ALA A 315 -20.78 -20.28 -18.61
C ALA A 315 -19.25 -20.14 -18.83
N MET A 316 -18.73 -18.92 -18.93
CA MET A 316 -17.29 -18.67 -19.03
C MET A 316 -16.49 -19.10 -17.79
N LEU A 317 -17.15 -19.24 -16.64
CA LEU A 317 -16.49 -19.69 -15.40
C LEU A 317 -16.30 -21.21 -15.35
N LYS A 318 -17.11 -21.97 -16.09
CA LYS A 318 -17.15 -23.44 -16.02
C LYS A 318 -15.76 -24.10 -16.18
N PRO A 319 -14.92 -23.71 -17.16
CA PRO A 319 -13.58 -24.30 -17.28
C PRO A 319 -12.67 -24.02 -16.07
N TYR A 320 -12.85 -22.90 -15.37
CA TYR A 320 -12.09 -22.54 -14.18
C TYR A 320 -12.62 -23.23 -12.92
N GLU A 321 -13.94 -23.40 -12.83
CA GLU A 321 -14.60 -24.17 -11.77
C GLU A 321 -14.18 -25.65 -11.84
N GLU A 322 -14.20 -26.25 -13.04
CA GLU A 322 -13.74 -27.63 -13.30
C GLU A 322 -12.28 -27.84 -12.89
N ARG A 323 -11.43 -26.83 -13.09
CA ARG A 323 -10.02 -26.84 -12.67
C ARG A 323 -9.79 -26.49 -11.20
N GLY A 324 -10.83 -26.11 -10.47
CA GLY A 324 -10.75 -25.83 -9.03
C GLY A 324 -10.51 -24.38 -8.61
N TYR A 325 -10.41 -23.42 -9.53
CA TYR A 325 -10.02 -22.05 -9.22
C TYR A 325 -11.17 -21.12 -8.79
N ALA A 326 -12.40 -21.41 -9.23
CA ALA A 326 -13.57 -20.54 -9.02
C ALA A 326 -14.67 -21.20 -8.15
N LYS A 327 -14.27 -22.03 -7.17
CA LYS A 327 -15.19 -22.82 -6.34
C LYS A 327 -15.74 -22.09 -5.10
N GLY A 328 -15.24 -20.89 -4.79
CA GLY A 328 -15.66 -20.13 -3.60
C GLY A 328 -16.91 -19.29 -3.81
N HIS A 329 -17.42 -18.69 -2.73
CA HIS A 329 -18.58 -17.79 -2.77
C HIS A 329 -18.31 -16.46 -3.51
N ILE A 330 -17.04 -16.14 -3.75
CA ILE A 330 -16.64 -14.96 -4.51
C ILE A 330 -16.13 -15.39 -5.90
N ILE A 331 -16.53 -14.65 -6.92
CA ILE A 331 -15.92 -14.77 -8.24
C ILE A 331 -14.57 -14.03 -8.19
N PRO A 332 -13.45 -14.70 -8.50
CA PRO A 332 -12.15 -14.07 -8.54
C PRO A 332 -12.15 -12.79 -9.38
N THR A 333 -11.45 -11.77 -8.90
CA THR A 333 -11.49 -10.43 -9.52
C THR A 333 -11.06 -10.43 -10.98
N CYS A 334 -10.04 -11.22 -11.33
CA CYS A 334 -9.60 -11.38 -12.72
C CYS A 334 -10.68 -12.02 -13.61
N LEU A 335 -11.46 -12.97 -13.08
CA LEU A 335 -12.54 -13.63 -13.83
C LEU A 335 -13.75 -12.72 -14.00
N ARG A 336 -14.08 -11.86 -13.00
CA ARG A 336 -15.12 -10.83 -13.18
C ARG A 336 -14.77 -9.88 -14.33
N ASN A 337 -13.51 -9.44 -14.40
CA ASN A 337 -13.03 -8.64 -15.53
C ASN A 337 -13.12 -9.40 -16.86
N HIS A 338 -12.78 -10.70 -16.85
CA HIS A 338 -12.85 -11.54 -18.04
C HIS A 338 -14.28 -11.63 -18.60
N MET A 339 -15.27 -11.79 -17.72
CA MET A 339 -16.69 -11.81 -18.08
C MET A 339 -17.18 -10.46 -18.61
N MET A 340 -16.68 -9.35 -18.06
CA MET A 340 -17.07 -7.99 -18.47
C MET A 340 -16.60 -7.62 -19.89
N LEU A 341 -15.52 -8.26 -20.38
CA LEU A 341 -14.92 -7.94 -21.68
C LEU A 341 -15.60 -8.68 -22.87
N ARG A 342 -16.70 -9.40 -22.63
CA ARG A 342 -17.44 -10.17 -23.64
C ARG A 342 -18.88 -9.67 -23.75
#